data_AF-A0A2W1DTT0-F1
#
_entry.id   AF-A0A2W1DTT0-F1
#
_cell.length_a   1.000
_cell.length_b   1.000
_cell.length_c   1.000
_cell.angle_alpha   90.00
_cell.angle_beta   90.00
_cell.angle_gamma   90.00
#
_symmetry.space_group_name_H-M   'P 1'
#
loop_
_entity.id
_entity.type
_entity.pdbx_description
1 polymer ?
#
loop_
_entity_poly.entity_id
_entity_poly.type
_entity_poly.pdbx_seq_one_letter_code
_entity_poly.pdbx_strand_id
1 'polypeptide(L)'
;MSNFGGAGLGQKVYKPNPPERGSFPLDHDGECKSIMLNYLRCIKSHRGSNDPECRDLSKSYLACRMDRNLMAPDSFKNLGFGEDADGRGPAIATSSQPSQPRQGHDKPDGA
;
A
#
# COMPACT_ATOMS: atom_id res chain seq x y z
N MET A 1 21.42 -37.10 30.58
CA MET A 1 20.73 -36.08 31.40
C MET A 1 21.35 -34.73 31.08
N SER A 2 20.56 -33.82 30.52
CA SER A 2 20.54 -32.38 30.84
C SER A 2 19.79 -31.61 29.76
N ASN A 3 18.55 -31.31 30.11
CA ASN A 3 17.65 -30.33 29.51
C ASN A 3 18.31 -28.94 29.51
N PHE A 4 18.34 -28.25 28.38
CA PHE A 4 18.33 -26.78 28.35
C PHE A 4 17.33 -26.32 27.28
N GLY A 5 16.05 -26.37 27.66
CA GLY A 5 15.04 -25.54 27.04
C GLY A 5 15.10 -24.12 27.61
N GLY A 6 14.70 -23.15 26.79
CA GLY A 6 14.10 -21.91 27.26
C GLY A 6 15.01 -20.70 27.34
N ALA A 7 15.04 -19.91 26.26
CA ALA A 7 14.93 -18.46 26.32
C ALA A 7 14.74 -17.95 24.89
N GLY A 8 13.48 -17.82 24.45
CA GLY A 8 13.16 -17.03 23.27
C GLY A 8 13.71 -15.63 23.51
N LEU A 9 14.69 -15.23 22.70
CA LEU A 9 15.20 -13.86 22.68
C LEU A 9 14.03 -12.96 22.28
N GLY A 10 13.37 -12.40 23.29
CA GLY A 10 12.37 -11.37 23.11
C GLY A 10 13.02 -10.24 22.32
N GLN A 11 12.68 -10.15 21.04
CA GLN A 11 13.04 -9.00 20.22
C GLN A 11 12.50 -7.78 20.96
N LYS A 12 13.40 -7.01 21.60
CA LYS A 12 13.06 -5.73 22.21
C LYS A 12 12.35 -4.93 21.12
N VAL A 13 11.05 -4.73 21.28
CA VAL A 13 10.25 -3.84 20.43
C VAL A 13 10.77 -2.44 20.70
N TYR A 14 11.86 -2.08 20.02
CA TYR A 14 12.36 -0.72 19.98
C TYR A 14 11.31 0.07 19.24
N LYS A 15 10.53 0.87 19.97
CA LYS A 15 9.68 1.89 19.36
C LYS A 15 10.68 2.93 18.82
N PRO A 16 10.89 3.00 17.50
CA PRO A 16 11.82 3.97 16.96
C PRO A 16 11.31 5.36 17.31
N ASN A 17 12.19 6.21 17.83
CA ASN A 17 11.88 7.62 17.99
C ASN A 17 11.70 8.24 16.59
N PRO A 18 10.62 8.99 16.31
CA PRO A 18 10.53 9.76 15.08
C PRO A 18 11.74 10.71 15.01
N PRO A 19 12.56 10.79 13.94
CA PRO A 19 12.30 10.53 12.51
C PRO A 19 13.04 9.31 11.91
N GLU A 20 13.57 8.40 12.73
CA GLU A 20 14.39 7.26 12.28
C GLU A 20 13.67 6.28 11.33
N ARG A 21 12.33 6.33 11.29
CA ARG A 21 11.53 5.56 10.32
C ARG A 21 11.00 6.35 9.13
N GLY A 22 11.31 7.65 9.04
CA GLY A 22 10.83 8.54 7.99
C GLY A 22 9.29 8.63 7.97
N SER A 23 8.74 9.83 8.08
CA SER A 23 7.49 10.08 7.36
C SER A 23 7.81 9.77 5.91
N PHE A 24 7.34 8.63 5.42
CA PHE A 24 7.68 8.13 4.10
C PHE A 24 7.54 9.28 3.10
N PRO A 25 8.50 9.52 2.19
CA PRO A 25 8.48 10.65 1.24
C PRO A 25 7.21 10.79 0.36
N LEU A 26 6.21 9.91 0.51
CA LEU A 26 4.85 10.06 -0.01
C LEU A 26 4.00 11.11 0.72
N ASP A 27 4.36 11.50 1.95
CA ASP A 27 3.64 12.50 2.76
C ASP A 27 4.24 13.90 2.54
N HIS A 28 4.28 14.32 1.27
CA HIS A 28 4.79 15.62 0.85
C HIS A 28 3.77 16.72 1.19
N ASP A 29 3.66 17.09 2.47
CA ASP A 29 2.86 18.23 2.96
C ASP A 29 1.33 18.05 2.98
N GLY A 30 0.81 16.89 2.57
CA GLY A 30 -0.62 16.59 2.67
C GLY A 30 -1.50 17.29 1.63
N GLU A 31 -0.97 17.57 0.44
CA GLU A 31 -1.64 18.23 -0.70
C GLU A 31 -3.07 17.69 -0.98
N CYS A 32 -3.26 16.37 -0.95
CA CYS A 32 -4.54 15.72 -1.25
C CYS A 32 -5.39 15.41 0.01
N LYS A 33 -4.99 15.90 1.19
CA LYS A 33 -5.64 15.58 2.48
C LYS A 33 -7.07 16.09 2.57
N SER A 34 -7.38 17.22 1.95
CA SER A 34 -8.73 17.80 1.94
C SER A 34 -9.76 16.84 1.31
N ILE A 35 -9.41 16.26 0.16
CA ILE A 35 -10.24 15.30 -0.58
C ILE A 35 -10.37 13.99 0.20
N MET A 36 -9.26 13.51 0.78
CA MET A 36 -9.26 12.32 1.65
C MET A 36 -10.24 12.47 2.82
N LEU A 37 -10.24 13.62 3.50
CA LEU A 37 -11.13 13.87 4.62
C LEU A 37 -12.60 13.89 4.19
N ASN A 38 -12.91 14.43 3.00
CA ASN A 38 -14.26 14.37 2.44
C ASN A 38 -14.68 12.93 2.13
N TYR A 39 -13.80 12.12 1.53
CA TYR A 39 -14.06 10.70 1.31
C TYR A 39 -14.33 9.95 2.62
N LEU A 40 -13.49 10.13 3.64
CA LEU A 40 -13.68 9.50 4.94
C LEU A 40 -14.97 9.96 5.62
N ARG A 41 -15.35 11.23 5.47
CA ARG A 41 -16.63 11.76 5.96
C ARG A 41 -17.80 11.06 5.25
N CYS A 42 -17.71 10.89 3.93
CA CYS A 42 -18.71 10.19 3.12
C CYS A 42 -18.89 8.74 3.59
N ILE A 43 -17.82 7.95 3.63
CA ILE A 43 -17.91 6.55 4.10
C ILE A 43 -18.50 6.48 5.51
N LYS A 44 -18.13 7.42 6.40
CA LYS A 44 -18.68 7.49 7.76
C LYS A 44 -20.17 7.83 7.80
N SER A 45 -20.66 8.74 6.95
CA SER A 45 -22.10 9.05 6.87
C SER A 45 -22.92 7.90 6.30
N HIS A 46 -22.35 7.14 5.37
CA HIS A 46 -22.97 5.98 4.73
C HIS A 46 -22.77 4.66 5.50
N ARG A 47 -22.43 4.73 6.80
CA ARG A 47 -22.22 3.57 7.69
C ARG A 47 -21.20 2.55 7.17
N GLY A 48 -20.19 3.01 6.45
CA GLY A 48 -19.16 2.15 5.86
C GLY A 48 -19.49 1.67 4.44
N SER A 49 -20.66 2.01 3.89
CA SER A 49 -21.02 1.68 2.51
C SER A 49 -20.27 2.56 1.52
N ASN A 50 -19.79 1.95 0.44
CA ASN A 50 -19.15 2.66 -0.67
C ASN A 50 -20.22 3.05 -1.70
N ASP A 51 -21.03 4.05 -1.34
CA ASP A 51 -22.03 4.63 -2.24
C ASP A 51 -21.36 5.34 -3.43
N PRO A 52 -22.05 5.50 -4.58
CA PRO A 52 -21.46 6.10 -5.79
C PRO A 52 -20.85 7.48 -5.53
N GLU A 53 -21.48 8.28 -4.66
CA GLU A 53 -20.95 9.59 -4.26
C GLU A 53 -19.58 9.47 -3.54
N CYS A 54 -19.39 8.46 -2.69
CA CYS A 54 -18.11 8.21 -2.04
C CYS A 54 -17.08 7.64 -3.03
N ARG A 55 -17.53 6.90 -4.06
CA ARG A 55 -16.68 6.38 -5.14
C ARG A 55 -16.14 7.52 -6.01
N ASP A 56 -16.91 8.57 -6.25
CA ASP A 56 -16.42 9.76 -6.95
C ASP A 56 -15.35 10.52 -6.13
N LEU A 57 -15.55 10.61 -4.81
CA LEU A 57 -14.56 11.20 -3.90
C LEU A 57 -13.26 10.39 -3.85
N SER A 58 -13.32 9.06 -3.84
CA SER A 58 -12.12 8.24 -3.87
C SER A 58 -11.39 8.33 -5.23
N LYS A 59 -12.13 8.42 -6.33
CA LYS A 59 -11.55 8.65 -7.67
C LYS A 59 -10.78 9.96 -7.73
N SER A 60 -11.37 11.05 -7.25
CA SER A 60 -10.73 12.38 -7.22
C SER A 60 -9.50 12.41 -6.30
N TYR A 61 -9.53 11.67 -5.18
CA TYR A 61 -8.39 11.55 -4.29
C TYR A 61 -7.20 10.85 -4.96
N LEU A 62 -7.45 9.78 -5.70
CA LEU A 62 -6.40 9.06 -6.44
C LEU A 62 -5.88 9.89 -7.61
N ALA A 63 -6.76 10.61 -8.32
CA ALA A 63 -6.36 11.56 -9.36
C ALA A 63 -5.37 12.61 -8.82
N CYS A 64 -5.70 13.24 -7.69
CA CYS A 64 -4.82 14.22 -7.04
C CYS A 64 -3.44 13.63 -6.73
N ARG A 65 -3.37 12.37 -6.29
CA ARG A 65 -2.08 11.72 -5.99
C ARG A 65 -1.26 11.43 -7.23
N MET A 66 -1.89 11.09 -8.36
CA MET A 66 -1.20 10.92 -9.64
C MET A 66 -0.70 12.27 -10.19
N ASP A 67 -1.54 13.31 -10.15
CA ASP A 67 -1.21 14.66 -10.65
C ASP A 67 -0.06 15.33 -9.87
N ARG A 68 0.08 14.99 -8.59
CA ARG A 68 1.14 15.49 -7.70
C ARG A 68 2.36 14.59 -7.64
N ASN A 69 2.44 13.57 -8.49
CA ASN A 69 3.50 12.55 -8.48
C ASN A 69 3.68 11.87 -7.10
N LEU A 70 2.63 11.84 -6.27
CA LEU A 70 2.58 11.13 -4.98
C LEU A 70 2.24 9.64 -5.16
N MET A 71 1.94 9.24 -6.39
CA MET A 71 1.68 7.87 -6.82
C MET A 71 2.08 7.73 -8.29
N ALA A 72 2.48 6.53 -8.71
CA ALA A 72 2.66 6.23 -10.12
C ALA A 72 1.32 6.39 -10.87
N PRO A 73 1.31 6.99 -12.07
CA PRO A 73 0.09 7.10 -12.87
C PRO A 73 -0.37 5.71 -13.29
N ASP A 74 -1.64 5.40 -13.01
CA ASP A 74 -2.29 4.14 -13.40
C ASP A 74 -3.70 4.43 -13.93
N SER A 75 -4.26 3.47 -14.68
CA SER A 75 -5.62 3.58 -15.20
C SER A 75 -6.65 3.37 -14.09
N PHE A 76 -7.71 4.17 -14.11
CA PHE A 76 -8.82 4.05 -13.17
C PHE A 76 -9.48 2.66 -13.18
N LYS A 77 -9.40 1.93 -14.31
CA LYS A 77 -9.89 0.54 -14.41
C LYS A 77 -9.11 -0.41 -13.49
N ASN A 78 -7.79 -0.28 -13.44
CA ASN A 78 -6.92 -1.09 -12.57
C ASN A 78 -7.12 -0.75 -11.09
N LEU A 79 -7.47 0.50 -10.81
CA LEU A 79 -7.75 1.01 -9.47
C LEU A 79 -9.17 0.68 -8.98
N GLY A 80 -9.94 -0.12 -9.73
CA GLY A 80 -11.28 -0.54 -9.34
C GLY A 80 -12.39 0.46 -9.67
N PHE A 81 -12.13 1.45 -10.52
CA PHE A 81 -13.13 2.38 -11.08
C PHE A 81 -13.50 2.04 -12.52
N GLY A 82 -13.21 0.82 -12.97
CA GLY A 82 -13.75 0.29 -14.21
C GLY A 82 -15.27 0.22 -14.07
N GLU A 83 -15.97 0.79 -15.05
CA GLU A 83 -17.42 0.77 -15.12
C GLU A 83 -17.90 -0.67 -14.98
N ASP A 84 -18.73 -0.93 -13.96
CA ASP A 84 -19.65 -2.06 -13.94
C ASP A 84 -20.75 -1.81 -15.00
N ALA A 85 -20.36 -1.62 -16.26
CA ALA A 85 -21.24 -1.75 -17.40
C ALA A 85 -21.04 -3.17 -17.91
N ASP A 86 -21.92 -4.07 -17.46
CA ASP A 86 -22.06 -5.45 -17.94
C ASP A 86 -20.97 -6.47 -17.53
N GLY A 87 -21.11 -7.02 -16.33
CA GLY A 87 -21.43 -8.44 -16.19
C GLY A 87 -20.55 -9.50 -16.88
N ARG A 88 -19.22 -9.36 -16.96
CA ARG A 88 -18.31 -10.50 -17.19
C ARG A 88 -16.88 -10.19 -16.72
N GLY A 89 -16.46 -10.88 -15.66
CA GLY A 89 -15.09 -10.80 -15.08
C GLY A 89 -14.01 -11.46 -15.96
N PRO A 90 -12.80 -11.75 -15.43
CA PRO A 90 -12.41 -11.75 -14.02
C PRO A 90 -11.20 -10.87 -13.66
N ALA A 91 -11.01 -10.73 -12.36
CA ALA A 91 -9.79 -10.27 -11.70
C ALA A 91 -8.53 -10.90 -12.33
N ILE A 92 -7.62 -10.06 -12.81
CA ILE A 92 -6.22 -10.42 -13.00
C ILE A 92 -5.44 -9.55 -12.03
N ALA A 93 -5.30 -10.05 -10.81
CA ALA A 93 -4.17 -9.70 -9.96
C ALA A 93 -2.91 -10.26 -10.64
N THR A 94 -2.34 -9.52 -11.59
CA THR A 94 -0.97 -9.77 -12.02
C THR A 94 -0.07 -9.08 -11.01
N SER A 95 0.45 -9.91 -10.12
CA SER A 95 1.58 -9.65 -9.26
C SER A 95 2.79 -9.31 -10.13
N SER A 96 2.99 -8.04 -10.48
CA SER A 96 4.28 -7.59 -11.02
C SER A 96 5.27 -7.41 -9.87
N GLN A 97 5.72 -8.52 -9.29
CA GLN A 97 7.01 -8.55 -8.60
C GLN A 97 8.08 -8.36 -9.68
N PRO A 98 8.96 -7.34 -9.62
CA PRO A 98 10.20 -7.40 -10.35
C PRO A 98 11.04 -8.51 -9.72
N SER A 99 11.17 -9.61 -10.47
CA SER A 99 12.11 -10.70 -10.24
C SER A 99 13.53 -10.15 -10.13
N GLN A 100 14.04 -10.01 -8.91
CA GLN A 100 15.47 -9.84 -8.70
C GLN A 100 16.15 -11.18 -9.05
N PRO A 101 17.11 -11.22 -9.99
CA PRO A 101 17.88 -12.43 -10.23
C PRO A 101 18.71 -12.74 -8.98
N ARG A 102 18.53 -13.96 -8.46
CA ARG A 102 19.38 -14.52 -7.41
C ARG A 102 20.80 -14.66 -7.96
N GLN A 103 21.67 -13.71 -7.67
CA GLN A 103 23.11 -13.90 -7.85
C GLN A 103 23.56 -14.91 -6.80
N GLY A 104 23.76 -16.16 -7.26
CA GLY A 104 24.55 -17.14 -6.56
C GLY A 104 25.97 -16.61 -6.42
N HIS A 105 26.36 -16.33 -5.18
CA HIS A 105 27.76 -16.11 -4.84
C HIS A 105 28.40 -17.50 -4.74
N ASP A 106 28.92 -17.94 -5.88
CA ASP A 106 29.87 -19.05 -5.99
C ASP A 106 31.06 -18.72 -5.08
N LYS A 107 31.22 -19.49 -3.99
CA LYS A 107 32.43 -19.46 -3.18
C LYS A 107 33.23 -20.70 -3.57
N PRO A 108 34.37 -20.57 -4.23
CA PRO A 108 35.18 -21.72 -4.60
C PRO A 108 35.82 -22.34 -3.36
N ASP A 109 35.77 -23.68 -3.32
CA ASP A 109 36.62 -24.58 -2.56
C ASP A 109 38.11 -24.21 -2.71
N GLY A 110 38.86 -24.22 -1.61
CA GLY A 110 40.32 -24.18 -1.69
C GLY A 110 41.06 -23.90 -0.38
N ALA A 111 41.69 -24.96 0.14
CA ALA A 111 42.77 -25.05 1.14
C ALA A 111 42.43 -24.93 2.63
#